data_AF-A0A563VY67-F1
#
_entry.id   AF-A0A563VY67-F1
#
_cell.length_a   1.000
_cell.length_b   1.000
_cell.length_c   1.000
_cell.angle_alpha   90.00
_cell.angle_beta   90.00
_cell.angle_gamma   90.00
#
_symmetry.space_group_name_H-M   'P 1'
#
loop_
_entity.id
_entity.type
_entity.pdbx_description
1 polymer ?
#
loop_
_entity_poly.entity_id
_entity_poly.type
_entity_poly.pdbx_seq_one_letter_code
_entity_poly.pdbx_strand_id
1 'polypeptide(L)'
;MGETPKTALHRFLTEATWGADKINERRLEVMSKSNQTRISRGFSLIVDDSGHRKSGNFTAGVGRQYIGEIGKTDNGNVVVTTHLYDGKKSLPLDIELYQHGNSLPKGKKDPEFKKKPELAITLIDKSLNRGYKPGIVLIDSGYGNNTSFLNELEKRKLSYLGGLAKNRKVKVVNSTTFTEEIRLDKLAESLPKEAFTESKINLEKPRTVWVAVILVEISRLEGQRKIAIVMNNSTFQDAEDIDYFITNVDPSIVTPQWIVNTYSQRNWVEIFYREVKGWLGLKEYQVRSKRSLKRHFILVFCAYTFILWHKLTGGLRRRWANKPLNTFPEALEAFRTAMSFRFVSWLNQNQHVFAAYKASCGFIWA
;
A
#
# COMPACT_ATOMS: atom_id res chain seq x y z
N MET A 1 -4.23 -37.68 -21.50
CA MET A 1 -5.32 -36.95 -20.83
C MET A 1 -4.80 -35.57 -20.46
N GLY A 2 -5.34 -34.51 -21.05
CA GLY A 2 -4.92 -33.14 -20.74
C GLY A 2 -5.35 -32.76 -19.32
N GLU A 3 -4.49 -32.04 -18.58
CA GLU A 3 -4.87 -31.50 -17.28
C GLU A 3 -6.03 -30.50 -17.43
N THR A 4 -6.99 -30.55 -16.50
CA THR A 4 -8.02 -29.51 -16.46
C THR A 4 -7.38 -28.15 -16.12
N PRO A 5 -7.89 -27.02 -16.66
CA PRO A 5 -7.32 -25.69 -16.40
C PRO A 5 -7.22 -25.34 -14.90
N LYS A 6 -8.14 -25.85 -14.09
CA LYS A 6 -8.14 -25.66 -12.62
C LYS A 6 -6.96 -26.37 -11.96
N THR A 7 -6.67 -27.60 -12.37
CA THR A 7 -5.51 -28.37 -11.91
C THR A 7 -4.21 -27.67 -12.33
N ALA A 8 -4.11 -27.22 -13.59
CA ALA A 8 -2.93 -26.55 -14.11
C ALA A 8 -2.61 -25.24 -13.36
N LEU A 9 -3.62 -24.37 -13.11
CA LEU A 9 -3.42 -23.13 -12.37
C LEU A 9 -3.01 -23.39 -10.92
N HIS A 10 -3.59 -24.40 -10.28
CA HIS A 10 -3.20 -24.81 -8.94
C HIS A 10 -1.72 -25.24 -8.92
N ARG A 11 -1.30 -26.17 -9.80
CA ARG A 11 0.08 -26.62 -9.92
C ARG A 11 1.04 -25.47 -10.23
N PHE A 12 0.62 -24.51 -11.05
CA PHE A 12 1.42 -23.31 -11.34
C PHE A 12 1.70 -22.47 -10.09
N LEU A 13 0.76 -22.39 -9.15
CA LEU A 13 0.93 -21.68 -7.88
C LEU A 13 1.63 -22.52 -6.80
N THR A 14 1.45 -23.83 -6.77
CA THR A 14 1.97 -24.71 -5.71
C THR A 14 3.29 -25.37 -6.06
N GLU A 15 3.39 -25.97 -7.23
CA GLU A 15 4.44 -26.95 -7.60
C GLU A 15 5.49 -26.39 -8.56
N ALA A 16 5.10 -25.49 -9.48
CA ALA A 16 6.01 -24.98 -10.50
C ALA A 16 7.28 -24.36 -9.90
N THR A 17 8.38 -24.31 -10.66
CA THR A 17 9.73 -23.98 -10.14
C THR A 17 10.05 -22.48 -10.08
N TRP A 18 9.17 -21.61 -10.58
CA TRP A 18 9.44 -20.17 -10.64
C TRP A 18 9.44 -19.49 -9.26
N GLY A 19 10.33 -18.52 -9.08
CA GLY A 19 10.47 -17.76 -7.83
C GLY A 19 9.64 -16.48 -7.83
N ALA A 20 8.81 -16.27 -6.81
CA ALA A 20 7.97 -15.07 -6.70
C ALA A 20 8.79 -13.78 -6.64
N ASP A 21 9.88 -13.76 -5.85
CA ASP A 21 10.78 -12.60 -5.81
C ASP A 21 11.44 -12.34 -7.18
N LYS A 22 11.89 -13.39 -7.90
CA LYS A 22 12.48 -13.25 -9.25
C LYS A 22 11.48 -12.64 -10.26
N ILE A 23 10.21 -13.05 -10.21
CA ILE A 23 9.17 -12.47 -11.07
C ILE A 23 8.88 -11.01 -10.66
N ASN A 24 8.91 -10.70 -9.37
CA ASN A 24 8.75 -9.32 -8.91
C ASN A 24 9.91 -8.42 -9.39
N GLU A 25 11.15 -8.89 -9.33
CA GLU A 25 12.29 -8.16 -9.89
C GLU A 25 12.11 -7.93 -11.38
N ARG A 26 11.76 -8.99 -12.14
CA ARG A 26 11.53 -8.87 -13.58
C ARG A 26 10.42 -7.87 -13.92
N ARG A 27 9.35 -7.83 -13.13
CA ARG A 27 8.25 -6.86 -13.27
C ARG A 27 8.77 -5.43 -13.14
N LEU A 28 9.60 -5.15 -12.13
CA LEU A 28 10.19 -3.82 -11.91
C LEU A 28 11.25 -3.45 -12.95
N GLU A 29 12.04 -4.42 -13.43
CA GLU A 29 12.96 -4.23 -14.56
C GLU A 29 12.22 -3.79 -15.82
N VAL A 30 11.09 -4.44 -16.14
CA VAL A 30 10.27 -4.07 -17.32
C VAL A 30 9.75 -2.64 -17.20
N MET A 31 9.32 -2.22 -16.00
CA MET A 31 8.93 -0.82 -15.76
C MET A 31 10.10 0.15 -15.97
N SER A 32 11.33 -0.28 -15.69
CA SER A 32 12.53 0.55 -15.83
C SER A 32 13.00 0.73 -17.28
N LYS A 33 12.51 -0.07 -18.23
CA LYS A 33 12.93 -0.03 -19.65
C LYS A 33 12.38 1.14 -20.45
N SER A 34 11.30 1.80 -20.01
CA SER A 34 10.72 2.95 -20.71
C SER A 34 10.81 4.22 -19.85
N ASN A 35 11.13 5.34 -20.47
CA ASN A 35 11.18 6.65 -19.79
C ASN A 35 9.85 7.04 -19.15
N GLN A 36 8.72 6.61 -19.72
CA GLN A 36 7.37 6.89 -19.21
C GLN A 36 7.05 6.10 -17.94
N THR A 37 7.67 4.92 -17.76
CA THR A 37 7.35 3.99 -16.67
C THR A 37 8.48 3.85 -15.66
N ARG A 38 9.70 4.31 -15.99
CA ARG A 38 10.86 4.20 -15.13
C ARG A 38 10.61 4.86 -13.77
N ILE A 39 11.11 4.19 -12.75
CA ILE A 39 11.09 4.69 -11.37
C ILE A 39 12.01 5.92 -11.28
N SER A 40 11.43 7.05 -10.92
CA SER A 40 12.13 8.32 -10.71
C SER A 40 12.81 8.33 -9.34
N ARG A 41 13.73 9.27 -9.12
CA ARG A 41 14.27 9.58 -7.79
C ARG A 41 13.33 10.55 -7.07
N GLY A 42 13.42 10.62 -5.74
CA GLY A 42 12.66 11.59 -4.94
C GLY A 42 11.16 11.29 -4.83
N PHE A 43 10.75 10.07 -5.18
CA PHE A 43 9.36 9.63 -5.03
C PHE A 43 9.00 9.42 -3.55
N SER A 44 7.71 9.42 -3.25
CA SER A 44 7.16 9.04 -1.96
C SER A 44 7.06 7.53 -1.86
N LEU A 45 7.80 6.95 -0.92
CA LEU A 45 7.72 5.53 -0.58
C LEU A 45 6.64 5.34 0.49
N ILE A 46 5.49 4.80 0.09
CA ILE A 46 4.37 4.57 0.99
C ILE A 46 4.47 3.16 1.54
N VAL A 47 4.41 3.03 2.86
CA VAL A 47 4.32 1.74 3.56
C VAL A 47 2.93 1.63 4.15
N ASP A 48 2.25 0.53 3.83
CA ASP A 48 0.92 0.28 4.35
C ASP A 48 0.63 -1.21 4.44
N ASP A 49 -0.29 -1.61 5.32
CA ASP A 49 -0.78 -2.98 5.40
C ASP A 49 -2.27 -3.10 5.07
N SER A 50 -2.63 -4.20 4.43
CA SER A 50 -4.02 -4.50 4.08
C SER A 50 -4.41 -5.86 4.64
N GLY A 51 -5.50 -5.85 5.40
CA GLY A 51 -6.15 -7.05 5.88
C GLY A 51 -7.34 -7.45 5.03
N HIS A 52 -7.60 -8.75 4.95
CA HIS A 52 -8.85 -9.29 4.42
C HIS A 52 -9.34 -10.47 5.26
N ARG A 53 -10.65 -10.56 5.43
CA ARG A 53 -11.30 -11.64 6.16
C ARG A 53 -11.07 -12.98 5.47
N LYS A 54 -10.84 -14.02 6.26
CA LYS A 54 -10.76 -15.42 5.80
C LYS A 54 -11.52 -16.34 6.75
N SER A 55 -12.08 -17.40 6.17
CA SER A 55 -12.72 -18.48 6.92
C SER A 55 -11.72 -19.63 7.14
N GLY A 56 -11.79 -20.27 8.29
CA GLY A 56 -10.91 -21.38 8.68
C GLY A 56 -9.52 -20.93 9.16
N ASN A 57 -8.65 -21.91 9.44
CA ASN A 57 -7.34 -21.74 10.06
C ASN A 57 -6.19 -22.44 9.29
N PHE A 58 -6.47 -23.07 8.14
CA PHE A 58 -5.49 -23.84 7.36
C PHE A 58 -4.64 -22.99 6.39
N THR A 59 -4.98 -21.72 6.21
CA THR A 59 -4.24 -20.82 5.32
C THR A 59 -3.17 -20.10 6.14
N ALA A 60 -1.94 -20.09 5.62
CA ALA A 60 -0.81 -19.44 6.27
C ALA A 60 -1.11 -17.96 6.56
N GLY A 61 -0.68 -17.51 7.73
CA GLY A 61 -0.89 -16.16 8.24
C GLY A 61 -2.27 -15.86 8.79
N VAL A 62 -3.24 -16.78 8.65
CA VAL A 62 -4.61 -16.52 9.11
C VAL A 62 -4.65 -16.51 10.63
N GLY A 63 -5.25 -15.47 11.19
CA GLY A 63 -5.49 -15.38 12.61
C GLY A 63 -6.43 -14.22 12.96
N ARG A 64 -6.86 -14.19 14.22
CA ARG A 64 -7.65 -13.09 14.80
C ARG A 64 -6.77 -11.86 14.96
N GLN A 65 -6.92 -10.90 14.06
CA GLN A 65 -6.15 -9.67 14.04
C GLN A 65 -7.01 -8.50 13.52
N TYR A 66 -6.57 -7.26 13.75
CA TYR A 66 -7.28 -6.11 13.20
C TYR A 66 -7.25 -6.16 11.67
N ILE A 67 -8.42 -6.13 11.05
CA ILE A 67 -8.60 -6.14 9.60
C ILE A 67 -9.10 -4.76 9.17
N GLY A 68 -8.20 -3.96 8.59
CA GLY A 68 -8.50 -2.58 8.19
C GLY A 68 -9.72 -2.46 7.25
N GLU A 69 -9.94 -3.44 6.36
CA GLU A 69 -11.09 -3.46 5.44
C GLU A 69 -12.47 -3.45 6.14
N ILE A 70 -12.56 -3.95 7.37
CA ILE A 70 -13.82 -4.04 8.13
C ILE A 70 -13.78 -3.26 9.46
N GLY A 71 -12.69 -2.53 9.72
CA GLY A 71 -12.54 -1.69 10.91
C GLY A 71 -12.55 -2.44 12.25
N LYS A 72 -12.37 -3.77 12.27
CA LYS A 72 -12.47 -4.58 13.49
C LYS A 72 -11.52 -5.77 13.51
N THR A 73 -11.33 -6.33 14.70
CA THR A 73 -10.59 -7.58 14.89
C THR A 73 -11.44 -8.75 14.40
N ASP A 74 -10.93 -9.47 13.40
CA ASP A 74 -11.55 -10.69 12.91
C ASP A 74 -10.50 -11.67 12.38
N ASN A 75 -10.94 -12.87 12.01
CA ASN A 75 -10.08 -13.87 11.40
C ASN A 75 -9.74 -13.47 9.96
N GLY A 76 -8.45 -13.34 9.65
CA GLY A 76 -8.02 -12.93 8.33
C GLY A 76 -6.51 -12.95 8.14
N ASN A 77 -6.12 -12.58 6.93
CA ASN A 77 -4.73 -12.42 6.51
C ASN A 77 -4.41 -10.94 6.36
N VAL A 78 -3.18 -10.57 6.71
CA VAL A 78 -2.65 -9.22 6.48
C VAL A 78 -1.39 -9.32 5.62
N VAL A 79 -1.29 -8.42 4.64
CA VAL A 79 -0.09 -8.22 3.84
C VAL A 79 0.48 -6.83 4.12
N VAL A 80 1.80 -6.72 4.20
CA VAL A 80 2.51 -5.44 4.26
C VAL A 80 3.05 -5.15 2.86
N THR A 81 2.92 -3.92 2.39
CA THR A 81 3.38 -3.52 1.06
C THR A 81 4.19 -2.24 1.08
N THR A 82 5.05 -2.08 0.07
CA THR A 82 5.68 -0.81 -0.28
C THR A 82 5.17 -0.34 -1.64
N HIS A 83 4.91 0.96 -1.74
CA HIS A 83 4.37 1.60 -2.93
C HIS A 83 5.18 2.85 -3.28
N LEU A 84 5.41 3.03 -4.57
CA LEU A 84 5.97 4.26 -5.10
C LEU A 84 4.84 5.19 -5.54
N TYR A 85 4.93 6.46 -5.17
CA TYR A 85 4.18 7.54 -5.81
C TYR A 85 5.12 8.70 -6.17
N ASP A 86 5.10 9.15 -7.42
CA ASP A 86 5.98 10.22 -7.92
C ASP A 86 5.25 11.44 -8.49
N GLY A 87 3.97 11.61 -8.16
CA GLY A 87 3.12 12.65 -8.74
C GLY A 87 2.48 12.27 -10.08
N LYS A 88 2.95 11.21 -10.75
CA LYS A 88 2.43 10.76 -12.05
C LYS A 88 1.90 9.33 -12.01
N LYS A 89 2.56 8.46 -11.26
CA LYS A 89 2.21 7.04 -11.16
C LYS A 89 2.25 6.56 -9.71
N SER A 90 1.31 5.68 -9.39
CA SER A 90 1.32 4.83 -8.20
C SER A 90 1.71 3.42 -8.63
N LEU A 91 2.81 2.86 -8.10
CA LEU A 91 3.34 1.55 -8.48
C LEU A 91 3.61 0.71 -7.23
N PRO A 92 2.97 -0.46 -7.07
CA PRO A 92 3.37 -1.42 -6.03
C PRO A 92 4.81 -1.90 -6.25
N LEU A 93 5.65 -1.85 -5.22
CA LEU A 93 7.04 -2.31 -5.28
C LEU A 93 7.17 -3.73 -4.73
N ASP A 94 6.82 -3.93 -3.46
CA ASP A 94 6.94 -5.22 -2.78
C ASP A 94 5.72 -5.53 -1.91
N ILE A 95 5.57 -6.82 -1.61
CA ILE A 95 4.51 -7.36 -0.76
C ILE A 95 5.05 -8.53 0.05
N GLU A 96 4.68 -8.61 1.32
CA GLU A 96 5.01 -9.73 2.19
C GLU A 96 3.81 -10.10 3.08
N LEU A 97 3.61 -11.41 3.29
CA LEU A 97 2.55 -11.91 4.15
C LEU A 97 2.96 -11.79 5.61
N TYR A 98 2.13 -11.14 6.44
CA TYR A 98 2.30 -11.19 7.88
C TYR A 98 1.83 -12.54 8.42
N GLN A 99 2.75 -13.33 8.96
CA GLN A 99 2.42 -14.61 9.57
C GLN A 99 1.99 -14.41 11.03
N HIS A 100 0.69 -14.44 11.27
CA HIS A 100 0.15 -14.34 12.63
C HIS A 100 0.70 -15.47 13.51
N GLY A 101 1.07 -15.17 14.76
CA GLY A 101 1.70 -16.15 15.66
C GLY A 101 0.88 -17.44 15.80
N ASN A 102 -0.44 -17.34 15.94
CA ASN A 102 -1.32 -18.52 16.06
C ASN A 102 -1.38 -19.40 14.79
N SER A 103 -0.86 -18.92 13.65
CA SER A 103 -0.75 -19.71 12.41
C SER A 103 0.58 -20.46 12.29
N LEU A 104 1.50 -20.27 13.24
CA LEU A 104 2.84 -20.84 13.23
C LEU A 104 2.99 -21.93 14.29
N PRO A 105 3.75 -23.02 14.02
CA PRO A 105 3.92 -24.13 14.95
C PRO A 105 4.45 -23.71 16.33
N LYS A 106 5.42 -22.77 16.37
CA LYS A 106 6.03 -22.28 17.62
C LYS A 106 5.45 -20.94 18.10
N GLY A 107 4.31 -20.51 17.56
CA GLY A 107 3.70 -19.25 17.95
C GLY A 107 4.61 -18.05 17.62
N LYS A 108 4.66 -17.08 18.55
CA LYS A 108 5.53 -15.89 18.41
C LYS A 108 7.04 -16.19 18.58
N LYS A 109 7.41 -17.40 18.98
CA LYS A 109 8.82 -17.85 19.09
C LYS A 109 9.31 -18.50 17.81
N ASP A 110 8.43 -18.66 16.81
CA ASP A 110 8.78 -19.23 15.53
C ASP A 110 9.72 -18.28 14.75
N PRO A 111 10.79 -18.77 14.12
CA PRO A 111 11.71 -17.92 13.34
C PRO A 111 11.03 -17.25 12.14
N GLU A 112 9.90 -17.77 11.65
CA GLU A 112 9.13 -17.11 10.62
C GLU A 112 8.22 -15.98 11.15
N PHE A 113 8.04 -15.87 12.47
CA PHE A 113 7.28 -14.79 13.07
C PHE A 113 8.08 -13.48 13.01
N LYS A 114 7.59 -12.54 12.22
CA LYS A 114 8.12 -11.16 12.15
C LYS A 114 6.98 -10.19 12.40
N LYS A 115 7.21 -9.16 13.20
CA LYS A 115 6.23 -8.10 13.42
C LYS A 115 6.04 -7.29 12.13
N LYS A 116 4.87 -6.70 11.92
CA LYS A 116 4.61 -5.86 10.73
C LYS A 116 5.67 -4.75 10.52
N PRO A 117 6.14 -4.02 11.55
CA PRO A 117 7.20 -3.03 11.39
C PRO A 117 8.54 -3.63 10.91
N GLU A 118 8.88 -4.85 11.34
CA GLU A 118 10.09 -5.55 10.88
C GLU A 118 9.97 -5.97 9.41
N LEU A 119 8.76 -6.40 8.99
CA LEU A 119 8.47 -6.67 7.58
C LEU A 119 8.55 -5.38 6.75
N ALA A 120 7.98 -4.28 7.23
CA ALA A 120 8.05 -2.98 6.57
C ALA A 120 9.51 -2.53 6.35
N ILE A 121 10.36 -2.62 7.39
CA ILE A 121 11.80 -2.32 7.24
C ILE A 121 12.46 -3.24 6.21
N THR A 122 12.14 -4.53 6.21
CA THR A 122 12.65 -5.47 5.19
C THR A 122 12.27 -5.05 3.77
N LEU A 123 11.04 -4.56 3.56
CA LEU A 123 10.58 -4.10 2.24
C LEU A 123 11.20 -2.76 1.84
N ILE A 124 11.43 -1.86 2.79
CA ILE A 124 12.19 -0.63 2.56
C ILE A 124 13.63 -0.98 2.14
N ASP A 125 14.28 -1.90 2.86
CA ASP A 125 15.64 -2.36 2.54
C ASP A 125 15.72 -2.96 1.13
N LYS A 126 14.72 -3.75 0.71
CA LYS A 126 14.62 -4.23 -0.68
C LYS A 126 14.57 -3.07 -1.67
N SER A 127 13.81 -2.01 -1.37
CA SER A 127 13.73 -0.83 -2.24
C SER A 127 15.07 -0.10 -2.34
N LEU A 128 15.76 0.08 -1.21
CA LEU A 128 17.08 0.73 -1.16
C LEU A 128 18.17 -0.10 -1.84
N ASN A 129 18.15 -1.43 -1.65
CA ASN A 129 19.11 -2.35 -2.26
C ASN A 129 19.00 -2.40 -3.79
N ARG A 130 17.84 -2.06 -4.36
CA ARG A 130 17.69 -1.85 -5.81
C ARG A 130 18.28 -0.52 -6.31
N GLY A 131 18.82 0.30 -5.41
CA GLY A 131 19.33 1.64 -5.71
C GLY A 131 18.25 2.72 -5.83
N TYR A 132 17.01 2.42 -5.43
CA TYR A 132 15.95 3.43 -5.41
C TYR A 132 16.22 4.45 -4.29
N LYS A 133 15.93 5.72 -4.59
CA LYS A 133 16.17 6.86 -3.70
C LYS A 133 14.86 7.57 -3.42
N PRO A 134 14.06 7.11 -2.44
CA PRO A 134 12.84 7.81 -2.04
C PRO A 134 13.20 9.18 -1.46
N GLY A 135 12.34 10.17 -1.73
CA GLY A 135 12.46 11.51 -1.14
C GLY A 135 11.83 11.58 0.26
N ILE A 136 10.80 10.77 0.49
CA ILE A 136 10.13 10.66 1.79
C ILE A 136 9.47 9.29 1.94
N VAL A 137 9.37 8.80 3.18
CA VAL A 137 8.59 7.62 3.55
C VAL A 137 7.27 8.06 4.18
N LEU A 138 6.14 7.63 3.62
CA LEU A 138 4.81 7.92 4.13
C LEU A 138 4.24 6.69 4.84
N ILE A 139 3.81 6.85 6.08
CA ILE A 139 3.37 5.74 6.94
C ILE A 139 2.09 6.09 7.71
N ASP A 140 1.28 5.08 8.04
CA ASP A 140 0.10 5.27 8.86
C ASP A 140 0.45 5.46 10.36
N SER A 141 -0.58 5.58 11.20
CA SER A 141 -0.42 5.69 12.65
C SER A 141 0.04 4.39 13.31
N GLY A 142 -0.21 3.22 12.71
CA GLY A 142 0.31 1.94 13.19
C GLY A 142 1.84 1.90 13.21
N TYR A 143 2.48 2.43 12.16
CA TYR A 143 3.94 2.54 12.09
C TYR A 143 4.47 3.80 12.77
N GLY A 144 3.79 4.94 12.65
CA GLY A 144 4.28 6.21 13.23
C GLY A 144 4.27 6.25 14.76
N ASN A 145 3.39 5.48 15.43
CA ASN A 145 3.47 5.30 16.89
C ASN A 145 4.59 4.35 17.35
N ASN A 146 5.23 3.63 16.43
CA ASN A 146 6.28 2.68 16.74
C ASN A 146 7.65 3.37 16.70
N THR A 147 8.14 3.77 17.87
CA THR A 147 9.44 4.47 17.98
C THR A 147 10.62 3.65 17.46
N SER A 148 10.63 2.33 17.67
CA SER A 148 11.72 1.50 17.11
C SER A 148 11.72 1.51 15.59
N PHE A 149 10.55 1.56 14.96
CA PHE A 149 10.43 1.67 13.50
C PHE A 149 10.93 3.02 13.00
N LEU A 150 10.56 4.13 13.67
CA LEU A 150 11.07 5.46 13.33
C LEU A 150 12.60 5.55 13.44
N ASN A 151 13.18 5.01 14.52
CA ASN A 151 14.63 4.92 14.69
C ASN A 151 15.30 4.14 13.54
N GLU A 152 14.69 3.05 13.07
CA GLU A 152 15.21 2.29 11.93
C GLU A 152 15.17 3.07 10.61
N LEU A 153 14.18 3.95 10.40
CA LEU A 153 14.15 4.87 9.26
C LEU A 153 15.28 5.90 9.35
N GLU A 154 15.51 6.47 10.54
CA GLU A 154 16.53 7.49 10.76
C GLU A 154 17.95 6.94 10.64
N LYS A 155 18.21 5.72 11.12
CA LYS A 155 19.49 5.02 10.88
C LYS A 155 19.80 4.88 9.39
N ARG A 156 18.77 4.76 8.55
CA ARG A 156 18.88 4.69 7.09
C ARG A 156 18.92 6.06 6.42
N LYS A 157 18.94 7.15 7.21
CA LYS A 157 18.88 8.54 6.76
C LYS A 157 17.66 8.83 5.89
N LEU A 158 16.53 8.18 6.20
CA LEU A 158 15.27 8.39 5.49
C LEU A 158 14.45 9.46 6.19
N SER A 159 13.98 10.41 5.39
CA SER A 159 12.94 11.34 5.80
C SER A 159 11.58 10.64 5.82
N TYR A 160 10.75 10.93 6.81
CA TYR A 160 9.41 10.36 6.93
C TYR A 160 8.35 11.40 7.30
N LEU A 161 7.11 11.10 6.93
CA LEU A 161 5.90 11.76 7.43
C LEU A 161 4.89 10.66 7.77
N GLY A 162 4.54 10.55 9.04
CA GLY A 162 3.74 9.44 9.55
C GLY A 162 2.57 9.89 10.40
N GLY A 163 1.49 9.09 10.43
CA GLY A 163 0.40 9.27 11.38
C GLY A 163 0.84 9.04 12.83
N LEU A 164 0.19 9.70 13.78
CA LEU A 164 0.28 9.45 15.21
C LEU A 164 -1.12 9.19 15.78
N ALA A 165 -1.17 8.49 16.91
CA ALA A 165 -2.42 8.26 17.61
C ALA A 165 -2.67 9.42 18.57
N LYS A 166 -3.93 9.85 18.70
CA LYS A 166 -4.33 10.96 19.56
C LYS A 166 -3.89 10.83 21.03
N ASN A 167 -3.76 9.60 21.52
CA ASN A 167 -3.33 9.31 22.90
C ASN A 167 -1.81 9.18 23.05
N ARG A 168 -1.03 9.41 21.99
CA ARG A 168 0.42 9.41 22.05
C ARG A 168 0.88 10.54 22.98
N LYS A 169 1.81 10.21 23.88
CA LYS A 169 2.45 11.20 24.75
C LYS A 169 3.65 11.83 24.06
N VAL A 170 3.78 13.13 24.22
CA VAL A 170 4.88 13.96 23.73
C VAL A 170 5.37 14.88 24.83
N LYS A 171 6.63 15.27 24.74
CA LYS A 171 7.27 16.20 25.65
C LYS A 171 7.37 17.55 24.96
N VAL A 172 6.64 18.53 25.46
CA VAL A 172 6.65 19.90 24.91
C VAL A 172 7.70 20.70 25.68
N VAL A 173 8.57 21.38 24.94
CA VAL A 173 9.62 22.23 25.53
C VAL A 173 9.05 23.63 25.72
N ASN A 174 8.52 23.91 26.92
CA ASN A 174 8.00 25.23 27.29
C ASN A 174 9.08 25.97 28.08
N SER A 175 9.88 26.79 27.38
CA SER A 175 11.08 27.48 27.90
C SER A 175 12.16 26.51 28.39
N THR A 176 13.42 26.97 28.46
CA THR A 176 14.64 26.16 28.63
C THR A 176 14.71 25.24 29.87
N THR A 177 13.71 25.25 30.75
CA THR A 177 13.74 24.57 32.05
C THR A 177 12.56 23.63 32.33
N PHE A 178 11.45 23.65 31.58
CA PHE A 178 10.30 22.77 31.87
C PHE A 178 9.90 21.93 30.66
N THR A 179 9.93 20.61 30.84
CA THR A 179 9.46 19.64 29.85
C THR A 179 8.20 18.98 30.40
N GLU A 180 7.05 19.36 29.87
CA GLU A 180 5.78 18.75 30.25
C GLU A 180 5.48 17.55 29.33
N GLU A 181 5.17 16.39 29.91
CA GLU A 181 4.68 15.23 29.15
C GLU A 181 3.15 15.29 29.04
N ILE A 182 2.66 15.55 27.82
CA ILE A 182 1.24 15.74 27.52
C ILE A 182 0.80 14.78 26.41
N ARG A 183 -0.47 14.38 26.40
CA ARG A 183 -1.05 13.63 25.27
C ARG A 183 -1.34 14.56 24.10
N LEU A 184 -1.22 14.05 22.87
CA LEU A 184 -1.46 14.86 21.68
C LEU A 184 -2.86 15.47 21.60
N ASP A 185 -3.91 14.74 22.00
CA ASP A 185 -5.27 15.29 22.06
C ASP A 185 -5.40 16.45 23.05
N LYS A 186 -4.76 16.34 24.22
CA LYS A 186 -4.71 17.42 25.21
C LYS A 186 -3.84 18.60 24.79
N LEU A 187 -2.75 18.32 24.08
CA LEU A 187 -1.94 19.37 23.47
C LEU A 187 -2.74 20.13 22.42
N ALA A 188 -3.45 19.43 21.52
CA ALA A 188 -4.30 20.05 20.51
C ALA A 188 -5.39 20.94 21.13
N GLU A 189 -6.03 20.48 22.21
CA GLU A 189 -7.05 21.22 22.95
C GLU A 189 -6.48 22.48 23.62
N SER A 190 -5.22 22.45 24.05
CA SER A 190 -4.56 23.59 24.73
C SER A 190 -4.09 24.71 23.80
N LEU A 191 -4.03 24.48 22.49
CA LEU A 191 -3.46 25.44 21.54
C LEU A 191 -4.47 26.54 21.19
N PRO A 192 -4.00 27.80 21.10
CA PRO A 192 -4.84 28.89 20.67
C PRO A 192 -5.15 28.78 19.18
N LYS A 193 -6.26 29.38 18.73
CA LYS A 193 -6.71 29.36 17.33
C LYS A 193 -5.63 29.88 16.37
N GLU A 194 -4.86 30.86 16.81
CA GLU A 194 -3.80 31.53 16.06
C GLU A 194 -2.61 30.60 15.76
N ALA A 195 -2.46 29.50 16.50
CA ALA A 195 -1.44 28.49 16.21
C ALA A 195 -1.77 27.66 14.95
N PHE A 196 -3.02 27.72 14.46
CA PHE A 196 -3.47 26.93 13.33
C PHE A 196 -3.56 27.78 12.06
N THR A 197 -2.82 27.35 11.04
CA THR A 197 -2.84 27.98 9.71
C THR A 197 -3.80 27.26 8.79
N GLU A 198 -4.63 28.02 8.07
CA GLU A 198 -5.51 27.47 7.03
C GLU A 198 -4.66 26.85 5.90
N SER A 199 -5.02 25.63 5.49
CA SER A 199 -4.36 24.88 4.42
C SER A 199 -5.41 24.18 3.56
N LYS A 200 -5.13 24.02 2.27
CA LYS A 200 -6.07 23.39 1.32
C LYS A 200 -5.58 22.03 0.88
N ILE A 201 -6.41 21.02 1.02
CA ILE A 201 -6.16 19.68 0.47
C ILE A 201 -6.83 19.61 -0.90
N ASN A 202 -6.01 19.65 -1.95
CA ASN A 202 -6.46 19.58 -3.34
C ASN A 202 -6.58 18.13 -3.80
N LEU A 203 -7.58 17.42 -3.29
CA LEU A 203 -8.03 16.12 -3.81
C LEU A 203 -9.22 16.31 -4.76
N GLU A 204 -9.86 15.22 -5.23
CA GLU A 204 -11.07 15.29 -6.06
C GLU A 204 -12.18 16.16 -5.45
N LYS A 205 -12.28 16.13 -4.11
CA LYS A 205 -13.09 17.08 -3.34
C LYS A 205 -12.13 17.98 -2.53
N PRO A 206 -11.96 19.25 -2.90
CA PRO A 206 -11.16 20.18 -2.12
C PRO A 206 -11.73 20.30 -0.71
N ARG A 207 -10.87 20.25 0.30
CA ARG A 207 -11.24 20.50 1.69
C ARG A 207 -10.26 21.47 2.33
N THR A 208 -10.79 22.40 3.10
CA THR A 208 -10.01 23.30 3.95
C THR A 208 -9.76 22.63 5.28
N VAL A 209 -8.52 22.70 5.76
CA VAL A 209 -8.10 22.19 7.06
C VAL A 209 -7.22 23.21 7.75
N TRP A 210 -7.13 23.10 9.08
CA TRP A 210 -6.33 23.97 9.92
C TRP A 210 -5.19 23.19 10.53
N VAL A 211 -3.97 23.67 10.36
CA VAL A 211 -2.76 22.93 10.71
C VAL A 211 -1.89 23.72 11.67
N ALA A 212 -1.60 23.12 12.83
CA ALA A 212 -0.57 23.60 13.74
C ALA A 212 0.67 22.71 13.65
N VAL A 213 1.86 23.30 13.67
CA VAL A 213 3.15 22.58 13.62
C VAL A 213 3.97 22.93 14.83
N ILE A 214 4.36 21.92 15.60
CA ILE A 214 4.98 22.09 16.93
C ILE A 214 6.21 21.21 17.02
N LEU A 215 7.27 21.72 17.67
CA LEU A 215 8.44 20.93 18.02
C LEU A 215 8.21 20.22 19.35
N VAL A 216 8.40 18.90 19.35
CA VAL A 216 8.25 18.07 20.54
C VAL A 216 9.34 17.01 20.61
N GLU A 217 9.56 16.48 21.80
CA GLU A 217 10.35 15.28 21.99
C GLU A 217 9.43 14.07 22.23
N ILE A 218 9.90 12.90 21.82
CA ILE A 218 9.16 11.65 21.99
C ILE A 218 10.05 10.67 22.74
N SER A 219 9.50 10.03 23.77
CA SER A 219 10.23 9.01 24.53
C SER A 219 10.81 7.94 23.60
N ARG A 220 12.11 7.65 23.78
CA ARG A 220 12.93 6.70 23.00
C ARG A 220 13.23 7.11 21.55
N LEU A 221 12.93 8.35 21.16
CA LEU A 221 13.33 8.96 19.90
C LEU A 221 14.26 10.13 20.23
N GLU A 222 15.48 10.12 19.69
CA GLU A 222 16.49 11.11 20.06
C GLU A 222 16.28 12.44 19.33
N GLY A 223 16.28 13.54 20.09
CA GLY A 223 16.11 14.89 19.56
C GLY A 223 14.66 15.27 19.27
N GLN A 224 14.49 16.53 18.87
CA GLN A 224 13.18 17.12 18.61
C GLN A 224 12.63 16.68 17.25
N ARG A 225 11.31 16.50 17.17
CA ARG A 225 10.58 16.24 15.93
C ARG A 225 9.45 17.24 15.76
N LYS A 226 9.11 17.53 14.51
CA LYS A 226 7.89 18.28 14.22
C LYS A 226 6.71 17.33 14.28
N ILE A 227 5.73 17.70 15.08
CA ILE A 227 4.38 17.14 14.97
C ILE A 227 3.49 18.14 14.25
N ALA A 228 2.50 17.62 13.54
CA ALA A 228 1.44 18.42 12.95
C ALA A 228 0.10 17.96 13.49
N ILE A 229 -0.76 18.91 13.82
CA ILE A 229 -2.14 18.69 14.24
C ILE A 229 -3.01 19.28 13.15
N VAL A 230 -3.81 18.45 12.49
CA VAL A 230 -4.63 18.82 11.33
C VAL A 230 -6.09 18.62 11.69
N MET A 231 -6.87 19.69 11.61
CA MET A 231 -8.28 19.71 11.99
C MET A 231 -9.16 20.11 10.79
N ASN A 232 -10.38 19.57 10.73
CA ASN A 232 -11.38 20.00 9.75
C ASN A 232 -12.07 21.33 10.11
N ASN A 233 -11.76 21.92 11.26
CA ASN A 233 -12.25 23.22 11.71
C ASN A 233 -11.13 24.05 12.34
N SER A 234 -11.34 25.37 12.46
CA SER A 234 -10.37 26.32 13.02
C SER A 234 -10.22 26.25 14.54
N THR A 235 -11.15 25.58 15.21
CA THR A 235 -11.24 25.45 16.67
C THR A 235 -11.35 23.98 17.03
N PHE A 236 -10.69 23.57 18.12
CA PHE A 236 -10.69 22.18 18.57
C PHE A 236 -12.09 21.68 18.96
N GLN A 237 -12.90 22.54 19.58
CA GLN A 237 -14.24 22.19 20.05
C GLN A 237 -15.23 21.88 18.91
N ASP A 238 -15.04 22.51 17.75
CA ASP A 238 -15.89 22.35 16.57
C ASP A 238 -15.28 21.40 15.53
N ALA A 239 -14.13 20.78 15.86
CA ALA A 239 -13.45 19.83 14.99
C ALA A 239 -13.98 18.41 15.24
N GLU A 240 -14.51 17.79 14.19
CA GLU A 240 -14.99 16.40 14.22
C GLU A 240 -13.88 15.41 13.86
N ASP A 241 -12.98 15.83 12.96
CA ASP A 241 -11.87 15.03 12.45
C ASP A 241 -10.55 15.72 12.78
N ILE A 242 -9.73 15.04 13.59
CA ILE A 242 -8.40 15.52 14.00
C ILE A 242 -7.36 14.44 13.71
N ASP A 243 -6.46 14.76 12.78
CA ASP A 243 -5.31 13.94 12.45
C ASP A 243 -4.05 14.48 13.10
N TYR A 244 -3.17 13.57 13.49
CA TYR A 244 -1.88 13.89 14.10
C TYR A 244 -0.77 13.28 13.25
N PHE A 245 0.26 14.06 12.94
CA PHE A 245 1.39 13.61 12.15
C PHE A 245 2.73 13.88 12.84
N ILE A 246 3.75 13.13 12.44
CA ILE A 246 5.14 13.31 12.85
C ILE A 246 6.07 13.30 11.64
N THR A 247 7.09 14.15 11.67
CA THR A 247 8.15 14.16 10.66
C THR A 247 9.52 14.49 11.26
N ASN A 248 10.56 13.93 10.65
CA ASN A 248 11.97 14.27 10.86
C ASN A 248 12.54 15.16 9.73
N VAL A 249 11.69 15.66 8.83
CA VAL A 249 12.12 16.56 7.74
C VAL A 249 12.57 17.91 8.31
N ASP A 250 13.56 18.51 7.65
CA ASP A 250 14.15 19.78 8.04
C ASP A 250 13.09 20.86 8.32
N PRO A 251 13.19 21.59 9.45
CA PRO A 251 12.23 22.62 9.82
C PRO A 251 11.96 23.68 8.75
N SER A 252 12.94 24.03 7.92
CA SER A 252 12.80 25.02 6.85
C SER A 252 11.86 24.58 5.72
N ILE A 253 11.66 23.27 5.56
CA ILE A 253 10.81 22.68 4.51
C ILE A 253 9.38 22.44 5.03
N VAL A 254 9.23 22.07 6.30
CA VAL A 254 7.95 21.63 6.87
C VAL A 254 7.05 22.84 7.16
N THR A 255 6.17 23.12 6.19
CA THR A 255 5.05 24.07 6.31
C THR A 255 3.71 23.33 6.49
N PRO A 256 2.69 23.98 7.06
CA PRO A 256 1.29 23.51 7.08
C PRO A 256 0.82 22.90 5.75
N GLN A 257 1.00 23.65 4.66
CA GLN A 257 0.57 23.25 3.33
C GLN A 257 1.40 22.05 2.79
N TRP A 258 2.70 22.00 3.10
CA TRP A 258 3.55 20.88 2.72
C TRP A 258 3.12 19.58 3.40
N ILE A 259 2.77 19.62 4.70
CA ILE A 259 2.31 18.44 5.45
C ILE A 259 1.08 17.83 4.80
N VAL A 260 0.04 18.65 4.57
CA VAL A 260 -1.23 18.15 4.04
C VAL A 260 -1.08 17.65 2.60
N ASN A 261 -0.31 18.35 1.76
CA ASN A 261 -0.05 17.92 0.38
C ASN A 261 0.73 16.61 0.36
N THR A 262 1.79 16.51 1.16
CA THR A 262 2.68 15.35 1.16
C THR A 262 2.00 14.12 1.74
N TYR A 263 1.29 14.25 2.87
CA TYR A 263 0.57 13.12 3.46
C TYR A 263 -0.60 12.66 2.59
N SER A 264 -1.26 13.57 1.85
CA SER A 264 -2.34 13.19 0.93
C SER A 264 -1.92 12.18 -0.14
N GLN A 265 -0.62 12.12 -0.46
CA GLN A 265 -0.07 11.16 -1.41
C GLN A 265 -0.22 9.71 -0.94
N ARG A 266 -0.33 9.47 0.38
CA ARG A 266 -0.60 8.14 0.92
C ARG A 266 -1.91 7.56 0.37
N ASN A 267 -2.92 8.38 0.04
CA ASN A 267 -4.20 7.93 -0.52
C ASN A 267 -4.04 7.03 -1.77
N TRP A 268 -2.95 7.17 -2.51
CA TRP A 268 -2.67 6.32 -3.67
C TRP A 268 -2.49 4.83 -3.34
N VAL A 269 -2.10 4.49 -2.11
CA VAL A 269 -2.05 3.09 -1.66
C VAL A 269 -3.45 2.53 -1.41
N GLU A 270 -4.38 3.36 -0.93
CA GLU A 270 -5.77 2.97 -0.70
C GLU A 270 -6.51 2.77 -2.02
N ILE A 271 -6.28 3.68 -2.99
CA ILE A 271 -6.76 3.52 -4.37
C ILE A 271 -6.24 2.21 -4.95
N PHE A 272 -4.93 1.93 -4.83
CA PHE A 272 -4.33 0.69 -5.27
C PHE A 272 -5.04 -0.53 -4.65
N TYR A 273 -5.20 -0.55 -3.33
CA TYR A 273 -5.84 -1.67 -2.64
C TYR A 273 -7.28 -1.89 -3.11
N ARG A 274 -8.05 -0.82 -3.31
CA ARG A 274 -9.39 -0.91 -3.88
C ARG A 274 -9.37 -1.54 -5.28
N GLU A 275 -8.42 -1.16 -6.11
CA GLU A 275 -8.29 -1.67 -7.48
C GLU A 275 -7.91 -3.16 -7.51
N VAL A 276 -6.88 -3.57 -6.77
CA VAL A 276 -6.42 -4.98 -6.79
C VAL A 276 -7.37 -5.92 -6.06
N LYS A 277 -8.08 -5.44 -5.03
CA LYS A 277 -9.13 -6.22 -4.36
C LYS A 277 -10.37 -6.37 -5.21
N GLY A 278 -10.80 -5.28 -5.86
CA GLY A 278 -12.06 -5.23 -6.61
C GLY A 278 -11.97 -5.84 -8.00
N TRP A 279 -10.83 -5.71 -8.68
CA TRP A 279 -10.70 -6.09 -10.09
C TRP A 279 -9.74 -7.23 -10.38
N LEU A 280 -8.72 -7.44 -9.53
CA LEU A 280 -7.63 -8.39 -9.80
C LEU A 280 -7.56 -9.56 -8.82
N GLY A 281 -8.52 -9.68 -7.90
CA GLY A 281 -8.64 -10.85 -7.03
C GLY A 281 -7.57 -10.97 -5.93
N LEU A 282 -7.01 -9.86 -5.42
CA LEU A 282 -6.02 -9.90 -4.33
C LEU A 282 -6.52 -10.71 -3.11
N LYS A 283 -7.82 -10.67 -2.82
CA LYS A 283 -8.45 -11.38 -1.69
C LYS A 283 -9.10 -12.73 -2.05
N GLU A 284 -9.11 -13.12 -3.32
CA GLU A 284 -9.92 -14.23 -3.85
C GLU A 284 -9.16 -15.56 -3.98
N TYR A 285 -7.90 -15.59 -3.55
CA TYR A 285 -7.09 -16.81 -3.55
C TYR A 285 -7.71 -17.91 -2.66
N GLN A 286 -7.52 -19.16 -3.10
CA GLN A 286 -7.91 -20.38 -2.40
C GLN A 286 -6.71 -21.28 -2.02
N VAL A 287 -5.49 -20.86 -2.37
CA VAL A 287 -4.25 -21.54 -1.96
C VAL A 287 -3.96 -21.30 -0.48
N ARG A 288 -3.25 -22.24 0.15
CA ARG A 288 -3.07 -22.27 1.62
C ARG A 288 -1.65 -21.97 2.09
N SER A 289 -0.62 -22.35 1.33
CA SER A 289 0.77 -22.16 1.78
C SER A 289 1.23 -20.70 1.60
N LYS A 290 2.12 -20.23 2.48
CA LYS A 290 2.78 -18.92 2.37
C LYS A 290 3.42 -18.71 0.99
N ARG A 291 4.09 -19.73 0.46
CA ARG A 291 4.72 -19.71 -0.88
C ARG A 291 3.70 -19.46 -1.98
N SER A 292 2.59 -20.21 -1.98
CA SER A 292 1.54 -20.07 -3.00
C SER A 292 0.79 -18.75 -2.88
N LEU A 293 0.59 -18.25 -1.66
CA LEU A 293 0.02 -16.92 -1.42
C LEU A 293 0.92 -15.83 -1.99
N LYS A 294 2.22 -15.86 -1.67
CA LYS A 294 3.20 -14.91 -2.22
C LYS A 294 3.21 -14.92 -3.75
N ARG A 295 3.15 -16.11 -4.36
CA ARG A 295 3.03 -16.26 -5.81
C ARG A 295 1.77 -15.60 -6.37
N HIS A 296 0.60 -15.84 -5.76
CA HIS A 296 -0.65 -15.19 -6.15
C HIS A 296 -0.52 -13.66 -6.08
N PHE A 297 0.01 -13.12 -4.97
CA PHE A 297 0.19 -11.68 -4.79
C PHE A 297 1.09 -11.06 -5.86
N ILE A 298 2.20 -11.73 -6.21
CA ILE A 298 3.08 -11.24 -7.27
C ILE A 298 2.41 -11.29 -8.64
N LEU A 299 1.58 -12.30 -8.95
CA LEU A 299 0.81 -12.32 -10.20
C LEU A 299 -0.21 -11.19 -10.26
N VAL A 300 -0.87 -10.86 -9.14
CA VAL A 300 -1.73 -9.69 -9.03
C VAL A 300 -0.95 -8.40 -9.29
N PHE A 301 0.25 -8.27 -8.73
CA PHE A 301 1.14 -7.12 -8.99
C PHE A 301 1.56 -7.06 -10.47
N CYS A 302 1.85 -8.20 -11.10
CA CYS A 302 2.15 -8.28 -12.54
C CYS A 302 0.96 -7.79 -13.38
N ALA A 303 -0.25 -8.27 -13.10
CA ALA A 303 -1.46 -7.84 -13.80
C ALA A 303 -1.70 -6.33 -13.62
N TYR A 304 -1.58 -5.82 -12.39
CA TYR A 304 -1.70 -4.39 -12.10
C TYR A 304 -0.69 -3.55 -12.89
N THR A 305 0.57 -3.98 -12.85
CA THR A 305 1.68 -3.29 -13.50
C THR A 305 1.55 -3.31 -15.02
N PHE A 306 1.03 -4.40 -15.59
CA PHE A 306 0.77 -4.50 -17.02
C PHE A 306 -0.28 -3.48 -17.49
N ILE A 307 -1.40 -3.38 -16.78
CA ILE A 307 -2.44 -2.38 -17.08
C ILE A 307 -1.91 -0.97 -16.90
N LEU A 308 -1.17 -0.71 -15.80
CA LEU A 308 -0.53 0.57 -15.55
C LEU A 308 0.48 0.94 -16.65
N TRP A 309 1.29 -0.02 -17.10
CA TRP A 309 2.26 0.18 -18.17
C TRP A 309 1.55 0.64 -19.44
N HIS A 310 0.49 -0.07 -19.86
CA HIS A 310 -0.28 0.31 -21.04
C HIS A 310 -1.00 1.66 -20.89
N LYS A 311 -1.47 2.00 -19.69
CA LYS A 311 -2.04 3.31 -19.38
C LYS A 311 -1.00 4.43 -19.57
N LEU A 312 0.21 4.23 -19.05
CA LEU A 312 1.29 5.21 -19.10
C LEU A 312 1.93 5.36 -20.48
N THR A 313 2.04 4.27 -21.24
CA THR A 313 2.63 4.27 -22.59
C THR A 313 1.62 4.53 -23.71
N GLY A 314 0.33 4.51 -23.38
CA GLY A 314 -0.75 4.66 -24.35
C GLY A 314 -0.98 3.42 -25.22
N GLY A 315 -0.42 2.26 -24.88
CA GLY A 315 -0.47 1.06 -25.71
C GLY A 315 -1.88 0.47 -25.96
N LEU A 316 -2.90 0.91 -25.23
CA LEU A 316 -4.31 0.55 -25.47
C LEU A 316 -5.09 1.64 -26.22
N ARG A 317 -4.56 2.87 -26.27
CA ARG A 317 -5.20 3.99 -26.97
C ARG A 317 -5.10 3.80 -28.48
N ARG A 318 -5.99 4.47 -29.23
CA ARG A 318 -6.11 4.44 -30.71
C ARG A 318 -6.64 3.13 -31.32
N ARG A 319 -6.44 1.98 -30.67
CA ARG A 319 -6.98 0.68 -31.14
C ARG A 319 -8.16 0.18 -30.33
N TRP A 320 -8.14 0.38 -29.01
CA TRP A 320 -9.15 -0.17 -28.10
C TRP A 320 -9.85 0.91 -27.26
N ALA A 321 -9.49 2.18 -27.45
CA ALA A 321 -10.14 3.32 -26.81
C ALA A 321 -9.95 4.58 -27.66
N ASN A 322 -11.05 5.31 -27.88
CA ASN A 322 -11.07 6.62 -28.54
C ASN A 322 -10.98 7.78 -27.54
N LYS A 323 -11.17 7.50 -26.24
CA LYS A 323 -11.03 8.47 -25.15
C LYS A 323 -9.71 8.30 -24.38
N PRO A 324 -9.23 9.34 -23.68
CA PRO A 324 -8.14 9.20 -22.71
C PRO A 324 -8.49 8.16 -21.63
N LEU A 325 -7.52 7.30 -21.31
CA LEU A 325 -7.61 6.33 -20.21
C LEU A 325 -6.90 6.94 -19.00
N ASN A 326 -7.64 7.61 -18.12
CA ASN A 326 -7.10 8.41 -17.02
C ASN A 326 -7.10 7.65 -15.70
N THR A 327 -7.99 6.67 -15.56
CA THR A 327 -8.09 5.81 -14.37
C THR A 327 -7.64 4.38 -14.66
N PHE A 328 -7.34 3.60 -13.62
CA PHE A 328 -7.04 2.18 -13.78
C PHE A 328 -8.24 1.38 -14.33
N PRO A 329 -9.49 1.57 -13.85
CA PRO A 329 -10.64 0.84 -14.38
C PRO A 329 -10.87 1.08 -15.87
N GLU A 330 -10.69 2.31 -16.36
CA GLU A 330 -10.79 2.61 -17.79
C GLU A 330 -9.73 1.84 -18.62
N ALA A 331 -8.49 1.80 -18.14
CA ALA A 331 -7.43 1.05 -18.80
C ALA A 331 -7.68 -0.46 -18.77
N LEU A 332 -8.19 -0.98 -17.65
CA LEU A 332 -8.58 -2.37 -17.52
C LEU A 332 -9.73 -2.73 -18.47
N GLU A 333 -10.72 -1.85 -18.61
CA GLU A 333 -11.84 -2.06 -19.52
C GLU A 333 -11.38 -2.13 -20.98
N ALA A 334 -10.53 -1.18 -21.40
CA ALA A 334 -9.94 -1.21 -22.74
C ALA A 334 -9.14 -2.50 -23.01
N PHE A 335 -8.41 -3.00 -22.00
CA PHE A 335 -7.72 -4.29 -22.10
C PHE A 335 -8.70 -5.46 -22.23
N ARG A 336 -9.78 -5.49 -21.43
CA ARG A 336 -10.82 -6.53 -21.52
C ARG A 336 -11.49 -6.51 -22.89
N THR A 337 -11.80 -5.34 -23.43
CA THR A 337 -12.30 -5.19 -24.80
C THR A 337 -11.33 -5.82 -25.80
N ALA A 338 -10.03 -5.48 -25.72
CA ALA A 338 -9.01 -6.06 -26.60
C ALA A 338 -8.96 -7.60 -26.53
N MET A 339 -9.05 -8.16 -25.33
CA MET A 339 -9.07 -9.61 -25.12
C MET A 339 -10.34 -10.26 -25.65
N SER A 340 -11.51 -9.63 -25.49
CA SER A 340 -12.77 -10.11 -26.06
C SER A 340 -12.73 -10.18 -27.58
N PHE A 341 -12.23 -9.14 -28.26
CA PHE A 341 -12.08 -9.17 -29.73
C PHE A 341 -11.12 -10.27 -30.19
N ARG A 342 -9.98 -10.44 -29.49
CA ARG A 342 -9.04 -11.53 -29.79
C ARG A 342 -9.65 -12.90 -29.57
N PHE A 343 -10.43 -13.06 -28.49
CA PHE A 343 -11.11 -14.31 -28.17
C PHE A 343 -12.16 -14.65 -29.23
N VAL A 344 -13.00 -13.69 -29.64
CA VAL A 344 -13.99 -13.89 -30.71
C VAL A 344 -13.30 -14.29 -32.02
N SER A 345 -12.22 -13.59 -32.40
CA SER A 345 -11.45 -13.95 -33.60
C SER A 345 -10.87 -15.35 -33.51
N TRP A 346 -10.30 -15.72 -32.36
CA TRP A 346 -9.76 -17.06 -32.14
C TRP A 346 -10.86 -18.12 -32.19
N LEU A 347 -12.00 -17.86 -31.55
CA LEU A 347 -13.14 -18.77 -31.51
C LEU A 347 -13.68 -19.05 -32.92
N ASN A 348 -13.81 -18.01 -33.76
CA ASN A 348 -14.25 -18.16 -35.15
C ASN A 348 -13.31 -19.06 -35.97
N GLN A 349 -12.02 -19.07 -35.67
CA GLN A 349 -11.02 -19.91 -36.36
C GLN A 349 -10.88 -21.31 -35.72
N ASN A 350 -11.30 -21.48 -34.47
CA ASN A 350 -11.05 -22.67 -33.65
C ASN A 350 -12.33 -23.25 -33.04
N GLN A 351 -13.47 -23.11 -33.74
CA GLN A 351 -14.76 -23.61 -33.26
C GLN A 351 -14.70 -25.11 -32.91
N HIS A 352 -14.01 -25.91 -33.72
CA HIS A 352 -13.80 -27.33 -33.49
C HIS A 352 -13.08 -27.62 -32.16
N VAL A 353 -12.05 -26.84 -31.81
CA VAL A 353 -11.32 -26.98 -30.53
C VAL A 353 -12.24 -26.64 -29.36
N PHE A 354 -13.02 -25.57 -29.49
CA PHE A 354 -13.96 -25.16 -28.45
C PHE A 354 -15.09 -26.19 -28.26
N ALA A 355 -15.65 -26.71 -29.34
CA ALA A 355 -16.66 -27.75 -29.33
C ALA A 355 -16.12 -29.04 -28.69
N ALA A 356 -14.91 -29.47 -29.07
CA ALA A 356 -14.24 -30.63 -28.46
C ALA A 356 -14.03 -30.44 -26.95
N TYR A 357 -13.60 -29.24 -26.51
CA TYR A 357 -13.48 -28.93 -25.09
C TYR A 357 -14.84 -29.00 -24.37
N LYS A 358 -15.90 -28.42 -24.92
CA LYS A 358 -17.25 -28.48 -24.33
C LYS A 358 -17.78 -29.92 -24.26
N ALA A 359 -17.57 -30.72 -25.30
CA ALA A 359 -17.89 -32.15 -25.31
C ALA A 359 -17.14 -32.90 -24.20
N SER A 360 -15.85 -32.59 -23.98
CA SER A 360 -15.07 -33.19 -22.89
C SER A 360 -15.60 -32.83 -21.49
N CYS A 361 -16.36 -31.73 -21.37
CA CYS A 361 -17.06 -31.33 -20.15
C CYS A 361 -18.50 -31.89 -20.07
N GLY A 362 -18.90 -32.77 -20.99
CA GLY A 362 -20.23 -33.38 -21.03
C GLY A 362 -21.31 -32.50 -21.66
N PHE A 363 -20.95 -31.42 -22.34
CA PHE A 363 -21.91 -30.56 -23.05
C PHE A 363 -21.91 -30.84 -24.54
N ILE A 364 -23.11 -31.01 -25.12
CA ILE A 364 -23.29 -31.11 -26.57
C ILE A 364 -23.49 -29.70 -27.11
N TRP A 365 -22.74 -29.34 -28.15
CA TRP A 365 -22.88 -28.05 -28.83
C TRP A 365 -23.63 -28.32 -30.14
N ALA A 366 -24.78 -27.67 -30.33
CA ALA A 366 -25.64 -27.80 -31.52
C ALA A 366 -25.19 -26.86 -32.63
#